data_AF-A0ABD5DTY8-F1
#
_entry.id   AF-A0ABD5DTY8-F1
#
_cell.length_a   1.000
_cell.length_b   1.000
_cell.length_c   1.000
_cell.angle_alpha   90.00
_cell.angle_beta   90.00
_cell.angle_gamma   90.00
#
_symmetry.space_group_name_H-M   'P 1'
#
loop_
_entity.id
_entity.type
_entity.pdbx_description
1 polymer ?
#
loop_
_entity_poly.entity_id
_entity_poly.type
_entity_poly.pdbx_seq_one_letter_code
_entity_poly.pdbx_strand_id
1 'polypeptide(L)'
;LEAIRELLSIRIDPEHHTCQESKGIVQARLSEVEARIKELPTMRRSLQRLNDACCGTAHSSVYCSILEALEQGASNGNGGR
;
A
#
# COMPACT_ATOMS: atom_id res chain seq x y z
N LEU A 1 11.63 -11.49 0.13
CA LEU A 1 12.96 -12.17 0.09
C LEU A 1 13.01 -13.31 -0.94
N GLU A 2 11.90 -13.98 -1.23
CA GLU A 2 11.83 -15.13 -2.14
C GLU A 2 12.28 -14.85 -3.59
N ALA A 3 11.79 -13.78 -4.23
CA ALA A 3 12.20 -13.45 -5.60
C ALA A 3 13.70 -13.15 -5.75
N ILE A 4 14.34 -12.58 -4.72
CA ILE A 4 15.80 -12.35 -4.75
C ILE A 4 16.53 -13.69 -4.68
N ARG A 5 16.04 -14.65 -3.89
CA ARG A 5 16.63 -16.00 -3.82
C ARG A 5 16.50 -16.72 -5.15
N GLU A 6 15.32 -16.67 -5.79
CA GLU A 6 15.11 -17.28 -7.10
C GLU A 6 16.00 -16.67 -8.20
N LEU A 7 16.12 -15.34 -8.23
CA LEU A 7 17.03 -14.66 -9.16
C LEU A 7 18.51 -15.01 -8.91
N LEU A 8 18.90 -15.21 -7.64
CA LEU A 8 20.24 -15.66 -7.30
C LEU A 8 20.49 -17.12 -7.72
N SER A 9 19.50 -18.01 -7.59
CA SER A 9 19.59 -19.38 -8.12
C SER A 9 19.80 -19.38 -9.64
N ILE A 10 19.02 -18.57 -10.38
CA ILE A 10 19.19 -18.41 -11.83
C ILE A 10 20.60 -17.92 -12.20
N ARG A 11 21.13 -16.99 -11.41
CA ARG A 11 22.48 -16.44 -11.62
C ARG A 11 23.58 -17.47 -11.38
N ILE A 12 23.40 -18.36 -10.42
CA ILE A 12 24.40 -19.38 -10.05
C ILE A 12 24.47 -20.48 -11.12
N ASP A 13 23.35 -20.79 -11.79
CA ASP A 13 23.27 -21.88 -12.77
C ASP A 13 22.52 -21.51 -14.07
N PRO A 14 23.02 -20.54 -14.85
CA PRO A 14 22.29 -20.00 -15.99
C PRO A 14 22.06 -21.00 -17.13
N GLU A 15 22.83 -22.08 -17.22
CA GLU A 15 22.69 -23.10 -18.27
C GLU A 15 21.41 -23.94 -18.10
N HIS A 16 20.89 -24.04 -16.87
CA HIS A 16 19.68 -24.78 -16.54
C HIS A 16 18.45 -23.89 -16.38
N HIS A 17 18.58 -22.60 -16.68
CA HIS A 17 17.51 -21.61 -16.54
C HIS A 17 17.29 -20.84 -17.84
N THR A 18 16.11 -20.25 -17.95
CA THR A 18 15.68 -19.51 -19.12
C THR A 18 15.39 -18.05 -18.81
N CYS A 19 15.47 -17.20 -19.84
CA CYS A 19 15.01 -15.81 -19.73
C CYS A 19 13.52 -15.70 -19.35
N GLN A 20 12.71 -16.73 -19.63
CA GLN A 20 11.30 -16.75 -19.26
C GLN A 20 11.11 -16.75 -17.74
N GLU A 21 11.93 -17.52 -17.01
CA GLU A 21 11.85 -17.61 -15.55
C GLU A 21 12.21 -16.28 -14.88
N SER A 22 13.39 -15.73 -15.20
CA SER A 22 13.83 -14.44 -14.65
C SER A 22 12.88 -13.30 -14.99
N LYS A 23 12.35 -13.26 -16.22
CA LYS A 23 11.32 -12.29 -16.62
C LYS A 23 10.03 -12.46 -15.82
N GLY A 24 9.57 -13.70 -15.59
CA GLY A 24 8.39 -13.99 -14.79
C GLY A 24 8.51 -13.46 -13.37
N ILE A 25 9.65 -13.68 -12.72
CA ILE A 25 9.93 -13.19 -11.36
C ILE A 25 9.87 -11.66 -11.30
N VAL A 26 10.56 -11.00 -12.24
CA VAL A 26 10.58 -9.52 -12.31
C VAL A 26 9.18 -8.98 -12.60
N GLN A 27 8.45 -9.59 -13.53
CA GLN A 27 7.09 -9.17 -13.90
C GLN A 27 6.12 -9.29 -12.72
N ALA A 28 6.21 -10.38 -11.93
CA ALA A 28 5.39 -10.55 -10.74
C ALA A 28 5.67 -9.46 -9.70
N ARG A 29 6.96 -9.17 -9.42
CA ARG A 29 7.34 -8.10 -8.49
C ARG A 29 6.94 -6.71 -8.99
N LEU A 30 7.07 -6.46 -10.30
CA LEU A 30 6.60 -5.22 -10.89
C LEU A 30 5.09 -5.06 -10.69
N SER A 31 4.30 -6.11 -10.94
CA SER A 31 2.85 -6.11 -10.73
C SER A 31 2.46 -5.81 -9.28
N GLU A 32 3.14 -6.42 -8.30
CA GLU A 32 2.94 -6.13 -6.87
C GLU A 32 3.21 -4.65 -6.54
N VAL A 33 4.32 -4.09 -7.05
CA VAL A 33 4.67 -2.68 -6.85
C VAL A 33 3.62 -1.78 -7.49
N GLU A 34 3.19 -2.07 -8.71
CA GLU A 34 2.16 -1.30 -9.41
C GLU A 34 0.81 -1.35 -8.69
N ALA A 35 0.42 -2.51 -8.16
CA ALA A 35 -0.78 -2.65 -7.34
C ALA A 35 -0.69 -1.76 -6.10
N ARG A 36 0.44 -1.76 -5.40
CA ARG A 36 0.64 -0.91 -4.22
C ARG A 36 0.62 0.57 -4.58
N ILE A 37 1.25 0.95 -5.69
CA ILE A 37 1.20 2.33 -6.21
C ILE A 37 -0.23 2.74 -6.54
N LYS A 38 -1.10 1.85 -7.03
CA LYS A 38 -2.52 2.18 -7.30
C LYS A 38 -3.32 2.39 -6.02
N GLU A 39 -2.99 1.69 -4.94
CA GLU A 39 -3.67 1.84 -3.65
C GLU A 39 -3.27 3.13 -2.90
N LEU A 40 -2.00 3.53 -2.99
CA LEU A 40 -1.45 4.67 -2.25
C LEU A 40 -2.19 6.01 -2.53
N PRO A 41 -2.57 6.38 -3.76
CA PRO A 41 -3.37 7.58 -4.04
C PRO A 41 -4.71 7.59 -3.33
N THR A 42 -5.35 6.43 -3.16
CA THR A 42 -6.62 6.33 -2.42
C THR A 42 -6.40 6.62 -0.95
N MET A 43 -5.42 5.98 -0.33
CA MET A 43 -5.04 6.27 1.07
C MET A 43 -4.63 7.75 1.24
N ARG A 44 -3.82 8.28 0.32
CA ARG A 44 -3.39 9.68 0.32
C ARG A 44 -4.58 10.64 0.28
N ARG A 45 -5.58 10.40 -0.59
CA ARG A 45 -6.78 11.24 -0.66
C ARG A 45 -7.58 11.22 0.65
N SER A 46 -7.73 10.05 1.27
CA SER A 46 -8.40 9.95 2.56
C SER A 46 -7.65 10.72 3.66
N LEU A 47 -6.34 10.54 3.75
CA LEU A 47 -5.49 11.27 4.69
C LEU A 47 -5.50 12.79 4.43
N GLN A 48 -5.49 13.21 3.16
CA GLN A 48 -5.57 14.61 2.78
C GLN A 48 -6.89 15.24 3.25
N ARG A 49 -8.02 14.57 3.04
CA ARG A 49 -9.33 15.06 3.51
C ARG A 49 -9.37 15.22 5.03
N LEU A 50 -8.81 14.25 5.76
CA LEU A 50 -8.73 14.34 7.22
C LEU A 50 -7.85 15.52 7.65
N ASN A 51 -6.68 15.67 7.02
CA ASN A 51 -5.76 16.77 7.27
C ASN A 51 -6.42 18.14 7.02
N ASP A 52 -7.08 18.31 5.88
CA ASP A 52 -7.68 19.59 5.47
C ASP A 52 -8.88 19.98 6.34
N ALA A 53 -9.54 19.01 6.98
CA ALA A 53 -10.69 19.26 7.84
C ALA A 53 -10.32 19.80 9.22
N CYS A 54 -9.10 19.56 9.72
CA CYS A 54 -8.70 19.94 11.08
C CYS A 54 -7.86 21.21 11.09
N CYS A 55 -8.09 22.06 12.11
CA CYS A 55 -7.38 23.32 12.24
C CYS A 55 -5.88 23.18 12.54
N GLY A 56 -5.42 22.02 13.05
CA GLY A 56 -4.00 21.75 13.30
C GLY A 56 -3.31 22.63 14.35
N THR A 57 -4.06 23.33 15.21
CA THR A 57 -3.54 24.20 16.28
C THR A 57 -3.73 23.58 17.66
N ALA A 58 -3.26 24.24 18.72
CA ALA A 58 -3.39 23.79 20.11
C ALA A 58 -4.83 23.89 20.69
N HIS A 59 -5.86 23.81 19.85
CA HIS A 59 -7.25 23.73 20.29
C HIS A 59 -7.52 22.40 21.00
N SER A 60 -8.53 22.42 21.89
CA SER A 60 -9.01 21.20 22.55
C SER A 60 -9.45 20.16 21.53
N SER A 61 -9.03 18.90 21.73
CA SER A 61 -9.39 17.78 20.86
C SER A 61 -10.87 17.42 20.88
N VAL A 62 -11.64 17.97 21.83
CA VAL A 62 -13.10 17.82 21.91
C VAL A 62 -13.80 18.26 20.63
N TYR A 63 -13.23 19.22 19.88
CA TYR A 63 -13.77 19.72 18.62
C TYR A 63 -12.93 19.31 17.40
N CYS A 64 -12.13 18.24 17.52
CA CYS A 64 -11.25 17.79 16.45
C CYS A 64 -12.02 16.99 15.39
N SER A 65 -12.20 17.60 14.21
CA SER A 65 -12.88 17.00 13.06
C SER A 65 -12.22 15.70 12.54
N ILE A 66 -10.90 15.52 12.75
CA ILE A 66 -10.23 14.25 12.41
C ILE A 66 -10.77 13.10 13.28
N LEU A 67 -10.90 13.32 14.60
CA LEU A 67 -11.38 12.28 15.52
C LEU A 67 -12.83 11.93 15.23
N GLU A 68 -13.67 12.94 15.01
CA GLU A 68 -15.07 12.76 14.62
C GLU A 68 -15.21 11.96 13.32
N ALA A 69 -14.43 12.30 12.28
CA ALA A 69 -14.45 11.59 10.99
C ALA A 69 -13.96 10.13 11.11
N LEU A 70 -12.98 9.86 11.97
CA LEU A 70 -12.49 8.50 12.24
C LEU A 70 -13.53 7.65 12.99
N GLU A 71 -14.25 8.23 13.97
CA GLU A 71 -15.33 7.56 14.69
C GLU A 71 -16.50 7.20 13.75
N GLN A 72 -16.90 8.12 12.87
CA GLN A 72 -17.93 7.88 11.86
C GLN A 72 -17.50 6.78 10.85
N GLY A 73 -16.26 6.83 10.38
CA GLY A 73 -15.70 5.84 9.47
C GLY A 73 -15.56 4.44 10.10
N ALA A 74 -15.17 4.38 11.37
CA ALA A 74 -15.07 3.13 12.14
C ALA A 74 -16.44 2.51 12.42
N SER A 75 -17.47 3.34 12.65
CA SER A 75 -18.84 2.90 12.91
C SER A 75 -19.51 2.29 11.67
N ASN A 76 -19.17 2.77 10.47
CA ASN A 76 -19.69 2.24 9.20
C ASN A 76 -18.88 1.04 8.64
N GLY A 77 -17.76 0.67 9.27
CA GLY A 77 -16.86 -0.39 8.81
C GLY A 77 -17.28 -1.82 9.17
N ASN A 78 -18.37 -2.02 9.91
CA ASN A 78 -18.79 -3.35 10.39
C ASN A 78 -19.95 -4.00 9.59
N GLY A 79 -20.21 -3.53 8.37
CA GLY A 79 -21.37 -3.94 7.56
C GLY A 79 -21.06 -4.47 6.15
N GLY A 80 -19.84 -4.93 5.88
CA GLY A 80 -19.44 -5.46 4.57
C GLY A 80 -19.12 -6.96 4.61
N ARG A 81 -20.15 -7.81 4.57
CA ARG A 81 -20.08 -9.18 4.03
C ARG A 81 -20.78 -9.20 2.68
#